data_AF-A0A514XMQ0-F1
#
_entry.id   AF-A0A514XMQ0-F1
#
_cell.length_a   1.000
_cell.length_b   1.000
_cell.length_c   1.000
_cell.angle_alpha   90.00
_cell.angle_beta   90.00
_cell.angle_gamma   90.00
#
_symmetry.space_group_name_H-M   'P 1'
#
loop_
_entity.id
_entity.type
_entity.pdbx_description
1 polymer ?
#
loop_
_entity_poly.entity_id
_entity_poly.type
_entity_poly.pdbx_seq_one_letter_code
_entity_poly.pdbx_strand_id
1 'polypeptide(L)'
;MKTLIALLLASTFSWGAYAAPSHTFMKSPMHATEEVAIDYDFGEVTVGNGASQTWEFTAPDDAAVYISSITITGDDYWADTDCLGKLDATYSCTFTLYFVPAKEGEAMGTVKIMTNMDNVTINAKAKGMAAPAQ
;
A
#
# COMPACT_ATOMS: atom_id res chain seq x y z
N MET A 1 -7.23 3.14 12.70
CA MET A 1 -6.44 3.88 11.69
C MET A 1 -5.04 3.32 11.72
N LYS A 2 -4.45 3.01 10.56
CA LYS A 2 -3.10 2.44 10.47
C LYS A 2 -2.17 3.51 9.91
N THR A 3 -1.09 3.82 10.62
CA THR A 3 -0.09 4.77 10.12
C THR A 3 0.92 4.02 9.28
N LEU A 4 1.11 4.49 8.04
CA LEU A 4 2.14 4.07 7.12
C LEU A 4 3.15 5.20 7.00
N ILE A 5 4.31 5.00 7.61
CA ILE A 5 5.46 5.87 7.40
C ILE A 5 6.16 5.34 6.15
N ALA A 6 6.57 6.24 5.25
CA ALA A 6 7.53 5.87 4.20
C ALA A 6 8.82 5.41 4.89
N LEU A 7 8.95 4.11 5.09
CA LEU A 7 10.06 3.51 5.81
C LEU A 7 11.26 3.47 4.86
N LEU A 8 12.12 4.48 4.96
CA LEU A 8 13.47 4.39 4.42
C LEU A 8 14.20 3.28 5.20
N LEU A 9 14.31 2.08 4.63
CA LEU A 9 15.37 1.19 5.06
C LEU A 9 16.68 1.80 4.58
N ALA A 10 17.23 2.70 5.40
CA ALA A 10 18.66 2.91 5.45
C ALA A 10 19.26 1.57 5.92
N SER A 11 19.46 0.66 4.98
CA SER A 11 20.11 -0.62 5.19
C SER A 11 21.59 -0.35 5.47
N THR A 12 21.91 0.13 6.67
CA THR A 12 23.16 -0.23 7.31
C THR A 12 23.03 -1.70 7.70
N PHE A 13 23.04 -2.56 6.70
CA PHE A 13 23.19 -3.98 6.87
C PHE A 13 24.62 -4.18 7.39
N SER A 14 24.76 -4.13 8.72
CA SER A 14 26.01 -4.44 9.41
C SER A 14 26.28 -5.91 9.17
N TRP A 15 27.08 -6.18 8.14
CA TRP A 15 27.48 -7.52 7.76
C TRP A 15 28.39 -8.06 8.86
N GLY A 16 27.82 -8.82 9.79
CA GLY A 16 28.58 -9.78 10.58
C GLY A 16 29.25 -10.74 9.59
N ALA A 17 30.57 -10.67 9.52
CA ALA A 17 31.41 -11.38 8.56
C ALA A 17 31.12 -12.90 8.54
N TYR A 18 30.47 -13.37 7.49
CA TYR A 18 30.56 -14.75 7.03
C TYR A 18 31.10 -14.74 5.60
N ALA A 19 32.38 -15.10 5.48
CA ALA A 19 33.06 -15.24 4.22
C ALA A 19 32.46 -16.41 3.41
N ALA A 20 32.00 -16.14 2.19
CA ALA A 20 31.75 -17.14 1.17
C ALA A 20 32.29 -16.65 -0.20
N PRO A 21 32.85 -17.54 -1.04
CA PRO A 21 33.75 -17.17 -2.12
C PRO A 21 33.03 -16.81 -3.45
N SER A 22 33.49 -15.70 -4.04
CA SER A 22 33.58 -15.36 -5.47
C SER A 22 32.51 -15.86 -6.47
N HIS A 23 31.52 -15.01 -6.72
CA HIS A 23 31.07 -14.68 -8.09
C HIS A 23 30.86 -13.16 -8.18
N THR A 24 31.65 -12.52 -9.03
CA THR A 24 31.64 -11.09 -9.36
C THR A 24 30.55 -10.77 -10.40
N PHE A 25 30.11 -9.50 -10.46
CA PHE A 25 29.16 -8.86 -11.41
C PHE A 25 27.66 -9.05 -11.07
N MET A 26 26.85 -8.03 -10.73
CA MET A 26 26.76 -6.69 -11.32
C MET A 26 26.28 -5.64 -10.31
N LYS A 27 26.96 -4.48 -10.28
CA LYS A 27 26.38 -3.12 -10.26
C LYS A 27 24.90 -3.03 -9.86
N SER A 28 24.61 -2.93 -8.56
CA SER A 28 23.31 -2.41 -8.13
C SER A 28 23.15 -1.01 -8.73
N PRO A 29 22.07 -0.72 -9.48
CA PRO A 29 21.69 0.66 -9.69
C PRO A 29 21.36 1.25 -8.31
N MET A 30 22.14 2.26 -7.94
CA MET A 30 21.80 3.31 -6.99
C MET A 30 20.30 3.68 -7.14
N HIS A 31 19.52 3.43 -6.07
CA HIS A 31 18.05 3.53 -5.96
C HIS A 31 17.24 2.45 -6.71
N ALA A 32 17.10 1.27 -6.10
CA ALA A 32 15.88 0.50 -6.29
C ALA A 32 14.82 1.15 -5.40
N THR A 33 13.78 1.72 -5.98
CA THR A 33 12.54 2.05 -5.25
C THR A 33 12.12 0.79 -4.49
N GLU A 34 12.15 0.81 -3.16
CA GLU A 34 11.69 -0.33 -2.39
C GLU A 34 10.16 -0.36 -2.51
N GLU A 35 9.62 -1.38 -3.16
CA GLU A 35 8.17 -1.54 -3.27
C GLU A 35 7.66 -2.12 -1.94
N VAL A 36 6.91 -1.32 -1.19
CA VAL A 36 6.28 -1.74 0.05
C VAL A 36 4.96 -2.42 -0.29
N ALA A 37 4.87 -3.72 -0.02
CA ALA A 37 3.64 -4.50 -0.19
C ALA A 37 2.90 -4.68 1.14
N ILE A 38 1.59 -4.47 1.12
CA ILE A 38 0.70 -4.60 2.28
C ILE A 38 -0.48 -5.48 1.89
N ASP A 39 -0.71 -6.56 2.62
CA ASP A 39 -1.92 -7.36 2.48
C ASP A 39 -2.98 -6.90 3.49
N TYR A 40 -4.20 -6.67 3.01
CA TYR A 40 -5.32 -6.31 3.87
C TYR A 40 -6.57 -7.14 3.55
N ASP A 41 -7.21 -7.62 4.62
CA ASP A 41 -8.42 -8.41 4.56
C ASP A 41 -9.59 -7.62 5.15
N PHE A 42 -10.62 -7.34 4.35
CA PHE A 42 -11.86 -6.76 4.82
C PHE A 42 -12.77 -7.79 5.51
N GLY A 43 -12.44 -9.08 5.40
CA GLY A 43 -13.27 -10.17 5.87
C GLY A 43 -14.53 -10.34 5.03
N GLU A 44 -15.59 -10.80 5.69
CA GLU A 44 -16.88 -11.04 5.07
C GLU A 44 -17.77 -9.80 5.18
N VAL A 45 -18.27 -9.32 4.03
CA VAL A 45 -19.16 -8.16 3.94
C VAL A 45 -20.42 -8.54 3.18
N THR A 46 -21.56 -8.19 3.74
CA THR A 46 -22.85 -8.45 3.09
C THR A 46 -22.97 -7.70 1.77
N VAL A 47 -23.48 -8.34 0.71
CA VAL A 47 -23.74 -7.70 -0.58
C VAL A 47 -24.57 -6.43 -0.40
N GLY A 48 -24.12 -5.35 -1.02
CA GLY A 48 -24.74 -4.01 -0.92
C GLY A 48 -24.36 -3.19 0.32
N ASN A 49 -23.66 -3.78 1.30
CA ASN A 49 -23.06 -3.04 2.43
C ASN A 49 -21.61 -2.66 2.12
N GLY A 50 -21.09 -1.68 2.85
CA GLY A 50 -19.70 -1.23 2.71
C GLY A 50 -18.84 -1.55 3.93
N ALA A 51 -17.57 -1.85 3.66
CA ALA A 51 -16.49 -1.82 4.66
C ALA A 51 -15.38 -0.87 4.18
N SER A 52 -14.62 -0.30 5.11
CA SER A 52 -13.58 0.68 4.79
C SER A 52 -12.35 0.53 5.67
N GLN A 53 -11.17 0.78 5.11
CA GLN A 53 -9.92 0.85 5.85
C GLN A 53 -9.19 2.15 5.51
N THR A 54 -8.84 2.89 6.55
CA THR A 54 -8.07 4.14 6.44
C THR A 54 -6.62 3.92 6.84
N TRP A 55 -5.73 4.41 5.99
CA TRP A 55 -4.32 4.58 6.25
C TRP A 55 -3.96 6.06 6.29
N GLU A 56 -3.04 6.40 7.17
CA GLU A 56 -2.39 7.69 7.21
C GLU A 56 -0.99 7.54 6.62
N PHE A 57 -0.69 8.27 5.56
CA PHE A 57 0.63 8.29 4.94
C PHE A 57 1.39 9.50 5.47
N THR A 58 2.52 9.26 6.12
CA THR A 58 3.36 10.32 6.68
C THR A 58 4.68 10.41 5.91
N ALA A 59 5.00 11.62 5.42
CA ALA A 59 6.29 11.90 4.82
C ALA A 59 7.41 11.84 5.90
N PRO A 60 8.63 11.42 5.53
CA PRO A 60 9.76 11.41 6.45
C PRO A 60 10.07 12.83 6.95
N ASP A 61 10.90 12.91 7.97
CA ASP A 61 11.23 14.16 8.65
C ASP A 61 12.14 15.09 7.85
N ASP A 62 12.90 14.55 6.89
CA ASP A 62 13.90 15.30 6.12
C ASP A 62 13.59 15.45 4.62
N ALA A 63 12.54 14.80 4.11
CA ALA A 63 12.22 14.78 2.68
C ALA A 63 10.72 14.84 2.36
N ALA A 64 10.39 15.56 1.29
CA ALA A 64 9.02 15.59 0.75
C ALA A 64 8.75 14.37 -0.15
N VAL A 65 7.55 13.81 -0.03
CA VAL A 65 7.04 12.74 -0.89
C VAL A 65 6.22 13.36 -2.01
N TYR A 66 6.37 12.88 -3.24
CA TYR A 66 5.50 13.21 -4.35
C TYR A 66 4.75 11.98 -4.81
N ILE A 67 3.44 11.96 -4.60
CA ILE A 67 2.56 10.86 -4.98
C ILE A 67 2.00 11.18 -6.36
N SER A 68 2.51 10.49 -7.38
CA SER A 68 2.22 10.80 -8.78
C SER A 68 0.93 10.16 -9.28
N SER A 69 0.57 8.99 -8.76
CA SER A 69 -0.63 8.28 -9.19
C SER A 69 -1.07 7.24 -8.17
N ILE A 70 -2.38 7.03 -8.10
CA ILE A 70 -3.01 5.95 -7.35
C ILE A 70 -3.91 5.19 -8.32
N THR A 71 -3.66 3.88 -8.48
CA THR A 71 -4.44 3.00 -9.37
C THR A 71 -5.07 1.90 -8.55
N ILE A 72 -6.33 1.57 -8.83
CA ILE A 72 -7.09 0.54 -8.11
C ILE A 72 -7.61 -0.48 -9.12
N THR A 73 -7.52 -1.76 -8.78
CA THR A 73 -8.15 -2.86 -9.50
C THR A 73 -9.22 -3.54 -8.64
N GLY A 74 -10.17 -4.20 -9.30
CA GLY A 74 -11.31 -4.87 -8.68
C GLY A 74 -12.54 -3.96 -8.61
N ASP A 75 -13.65 -4.42 -9.18
CA ASP A 75 -14.84 -3.58 -9.41
C ASP A 75 -15.59 -3.24 -8.12
N ASP A 76 -15.42 -4.05 -7.07
CA ASP A 76 -16.03 -3.84 -5.76
C ASP A 76 -15.21 -2.88 -4.86
N TYR A 77 -14.07 -2.38 -5.36
CA TYR A 77 -13.16 -1.49 -4.63
C TYR A 77 -13.11 -0.09 -5.21
N TRP A 78 -13.07 0.90 -4.32
CA TRP A 78 -12.84 2.30 -4.67
C TRP A 78 -12.16 3.02 -3.50
N ALA A 79 -11.54 4.18 -3.73
CA ALA A 79 -10.87 4.92 -2.67
C ALA A 79 -11.21 6.40 -2.66
N ASP A 80 -11.06 7.00 -1.49
CA ASP A 80 -11.05 8.44 -1.25
C ASP A 80 -9.69 8.81 -0.64
N THR A 81 -9.09 9.91 -1.09
CA THR A 81 -7.76 10.33 -0.64
C THR A 81 -7.43 11.78 -0.98
N ASP A 82 -6.68 12.42 -0.10
CA ASP A 82 -6.05 13.73 -0.28
C ASP A 82 -4.53 13.62 -0.51
N CYS A 83 -4.02 12.42 -0.79
CA CYS A 83 -2.58 12.15 -0.91
C CYS A 83 -1.96 12.54 -2.26
N LEU A 84 -2.75 12.85 -3.29
CA LEU A 84 -2.19 13.15 -4.61
C LEU A 84 -1.40 14.46 -4.63
N GLY A 85 -0.20 14.41 -5.21
CA GLY A 85 0.70 15.57 -5.33
C GLY A 85 1.80 15.56 -4.28
N LYS A 86 2.22 16.76 -3.86
CA LYS A 86 3.34 16.95 -2.94
C LYS A 86 2.88 16.89 -1.49
N LEU A 87 3.50 16.01 -0.72
CA LEU A 87 3.41 15.95 0.74
C LEU A 87 4.74 16.42 1.34
N ASP A 88 4.72 17.55 2.03
CA ASP A 88 5.91 18.12 2.67
C ASP A 88 6.43 17.22 3.81
N ALA A 89 7.73 17.32 4.12
CA ALA A 89 8.35 16.54 5.19
C ALA A 89 7.57 16.68 6.51
N THR A 90 7.39 15.59 7.27
CA THR A 90 6.56 15.45 8.48
C THR A 90 5.04 15.61 8.30
N TYR A 91 4.55 16.02 7.13
CA TYR A 91 3.11 16.11 6.89
C TYR A 91 2.53 14.73 6.64
N SER A 92 1.25 14.60 6.98
CA SER A 92 0.45 13.41 6.72
C SER A 92 -0.64 13.71 5.70
N CYS A 93 -1.01 12.69 4.93
CA CYS A 93 -2.26 12.64 4.17
C CYS A 93 -3.02 11.35 4.51
N THR A 94 -4.27 11.28 4.09
CA THR A 94 -5.18 10.18 4.36
C THR A 94 -5.58 9.46 3.08
N PHE A 95 -5.65 8.14 3.19
CA PHE A 95 -6.11 7.26 2.13
C PHE A 95 -7.09 6.26 2.72
N THR A 96 -8.31 6.25 2.21
CA THR A 96 -9.34 5.29 2.62
C THR A 96 -9.72 4.43 1.44
N LEU A 97 -9.52 3.12 1.57
CA LEU A 97 -10.03 2.13 0.63
C LEU A 97 -11.36 1.59 1.13
N TYR A 98 -12.34 1.54 0.23
CA TYR A 98 -13.66 1.00 0.45
C TYR A 98 -13.85 -0.29 -0.33
N PHE A 99 -14.62 -1.20 0.25
CA PHE A 99 -15.09 -2.42 -0.37
C PHE A 99 -16.61 -2.49 -0.26
N VAL A 100 -17.30 -2.63 -1.39
CA VAL A 100 -18.76 -2.76 -1.48
C VAL A 100 -19.07 -3.91 -2.45
N PRO A 101 -19.28 -5.15 -1.96
CA PRO A 101 -19.52 -6.28 -2.84
C PRO A 101 -20.85 -6.16 -3.57
N ALA A 102 -20.82 -6.26 -4.91
CA ALA A 102 -22.01 -6.35 -5.74
C ALA A 102 -22.56 -7.79 -5.85
N LYS A 103 -21.74 -8.79 -5.53
CA LYS A 103 -22.07 -10.22 -5.61
C LYS A 103 -21.45 -11.01 -4.47
N GLU A 104 -21.98 -12.20 -4.22
CA GLU A 104 -21.38 -13.16 -3.30
C GLU A 104 -20.10 -13.76 -3.89
N GLY A 105 -19.13 -14.08 -3.03
CA GLY A 105 -17.87 -14.71 -3.43
C GLY A 105 -16.64 -13.92 -3.02
N GLU A 106 -15.46 -14.46 -3.34
CA GLU A 106 -14.19 -13.80 -3.07
C GLU A 106 -14.00 -12.59 -3.98
N ALA A 107 -13.54 -11.49 -3.40
CA ALA A 107 -13.14 -10.29 -4.10
C ALA A 107 -11.65 -10.05 -3.84
N MET A 108 -10.92 -9.73 -4.90
CA MET A 108 -9.51 -9.36 -4.85
C MET A 108 -9.32 -8.04 -5.59
N GLY A 109 -8.50 -7.18 -5.02
CA GLY A 109 -8.14 -5.89 -5.58
C GLY A 109 -6.70 -5.53 -5.27
N THR A 110 -6.14 -4.64 -6.07
CA THR A 110 -4.79 -4.14 -5.87
C THR A 110 -4.81 -2.63 -6.00
N VAL A 111 -4.28 -1.95 -4.98
CA VAL A 111 -4.01 -0.52 -5.02
C VAL A 111 -2.52 -0.34 -5.27
N LYS A 112 -2.15 0.44 -6.29
CA LYS A 112 -0.77 0.85 -6.54
C LYS A 112 -0.63 2.35 -6.37
N ILE A 113 0.25 2.76 -5.47
CA ILE A 113 0.56 4.15 -5.14
C ILE A 113 1.99 4.38 -5.60
N MET A 114 2.15 5.20 -6.64
CA MET A 114 3.46 5.55 -7.19
C MET A 114 3.97 6.80 -6.51
N THR A 115 5.21 6.77 -6.03
CA THR A 115 5.85 7.94 -5.41
C THR A 115 7.27 8.16 -5.94
N ASN A 116 7.88 9.30 -5.60
CA ASN A 116 9.28 9.59 -5.89
C ASN A 116 10.28 8.91 -4.95
N MET A 117 9.82 8.27 -3.87
CA MET A 117 10.66 7.53 -2.91
C MET A 117 10.36 6.04 -3.02
N ASP A 118 9.31 5.59 -2.34
CA ASP A 118 8.89 4.18 -2.27
C ASP A 118 7.48 4.02 -2.83
N ASN A 119 7.32 3.07 -3.75
CA ASN A 119 6.00 2.74 -4.26
C ASN A 119 5.30 1.81 -3.27
N VAL A 120 4.01 2.03 -3.05
CA VAL A 120 3.22 1.20 -2.13
C VAL A 120 2.18 0.42 -2.90
N THR A 121 2.18 -0.90 -2.71
CA THR A 121 1.17 -1.81 -3.26
C THR A 121 0.34 -2.37 -2.11
N ILE A 122 -0.99 -2.18 -2.16
CA ILE A 122 -1.93 -2.78 -1.21
C ILE A 122 -2.70 -3.89 -1.92
N ASN A 123 -2.50 -5.14 -1.50
CA ASN A 123 -3.31 -6.27 -1.93
C ASN A 123 -4.52 -6.35 -1.01
N ALA A 124 -5.69 -6.02 -1.54
CA ALA A 124 -6.95 -6.13 -0.83
C ALA A 124 -7.60 -7.47 -1.16
N LYS A 125 -8.07 -8.16 -0.12
CA LYS A 125 -8.94 -9.31 -0.23
C LYS A 125 -10.18 -9.12 0.64
N ALA A 126 -11.27 -9.69 0.20
CA ALA A 126 -12.54 -9.67 0.90
C ALA A 126 -13.45 -10.79 0.39
N LYS A 127 -14.62 -10.94 1.02
CA LYS A 127 -15.66 -11.85 0.54
C LYS A 127 -17.05 -11.24 0.68
N GLY A 128 -17.78 -11.20 -0.43
CA GLY A 128 -19.20 -10.88 -0.44
C GLY A 128 -20.03 -12.05 0.11
N MET A 129 -20.97 -11.75 1.02
CA MET A 129 -21.93 -12.74 1.54
C MET A 129 -23.37 -12.34 1.25
N ALA A 130 -24.24 -13.35 1.16
CA ALA A 130 -25.67 -13.18 1.00
C ALA A 130 -26.23 -12.18 2.02
N ALA A 131 -27.14 -11.31 1.56
CA ALA A 131 -27.97 -10.53 2.46
C ALA A 131 -28.86 -11.47 3.30
N PRO A 132 -29.14 -11.15 4.58
CA PRO A 132 -30.10 -11.90 5.36
C PRO A 132 -31.43 -11.99 4.61
N ALA A 133 -32.01 -13.20 4.53
CA ALA A 133 -33.35 -13.37 3.97
C ALA A 133 -34.33 -12.54 4.81
N GLN A 134 -35.03 -11.61 4.17
CA GLN A 134 -36.04 -10.75 4.78
C GLN A 134 -37.40 -11.45 4.84
#